data_AF-A0A1P8UWW8-F1
#
_entry.id   AF-A0A1P8UWW8-F1
#
_cell.length_a   1.000
_cell.length_b   1.000
_cell.length_c   1.000
_cell.angle_alpha   90.00
_cell.angle_beta   90.00
_cell.angle_gamma   90.00
#
_symmetry.space_group_name_H-M   'P 1'
#
loop_
_entity.id
_entity.type
_entity.pdbx_description
1 polymer ?
#
loop_
_entity_poly.entity_id
_entity_poly.type
_entity_poly.pdbx_seq_one_letter_code
_entity_poly.pdbx_strand_id
1 'polypeptide(L)'
;MRQSFFQTYDARILRQVPTPAEAQLWQALRRRQLGGAKFRRQAPVGPWLLPFVCARARLAVVLYDDATVRAEAQEMHSGLRARGWRVLWLAEDAVCADPAGALTTIEEALNND
;
A
#
# COMPACT_ATOMS: atom_id res chain seq x y z
N MET A 1 13.53 -12.24 -4.98
CA MET A 1 12.86 -12.66 -3.73
C MET A 1 11.39 -12.31 -3.91
N ARG A 2 10.50 -13.31 -4.00
CA ARG A 2 9.06 -13.10 -4.22
C ARG A 2 8.48 -12.45 -2.96
N GLN A 3 8.04 -11.20 -3.06
CA GLN A 3 7.31 -10.55 -1.97
C GLN A 3 5.83 -10.94 -2.15
N SER A 4 5.36 -11.89 -1.34
CA SER A 4 3.92 -12.09 -1.20
C SER A 4 3.39 -10.95 -0.33
N PHE A 5 2.90 -9.88 -0.97
CA PHE A 5 2.45 -8.64 -0.32
C PHE A 5 1.22 -8.81 0.60
N PHE A 6 0.65 -10.03 0.70
CA PHE A 6 -0.54 -10.34 1.50
C PHE A 6 -0.30 -11.38 2.58
N GLN A 7 0.93 -11.46 3.09
CA GLN A 7 1.23 -12.39 4.17
C GLN A 7 0.43 -12.05 5.44
N THR A 8 -0.11 -13.08 6.10
CA THR A 8 -0.69 -12.95 7.45
C THR A 8 0.40 -12.52 8.42
N TYR A 9 0.23 -11.37 9.05
CA TYR A 9 1.24 -10.77 9.92
C TYR A 9 1.41 -11.56 11.23
N ASP A 10 2.60 -12.13 11.44
CA ASP A 10 3.06 -12.56 12.76
C ASP A 10 3.74 -11.37 13.45
N ALA A 11 3.25 -10.99 14.64
CA ALA A 11 3.72 -9.82 15.41
C ALA A 11 5.23 -9.83 15.71
N ARG A 12 5.89 -10.97 15.54
CA ARG A 12 7.32 -11.17 15.78
C ARG A 12 8.20 -11.03 14.55
N ILE A 13 7.65 -10.88 13.34
CA ILE A 13 8.42 -10.92 12.09
C ILE A 13 8.59 -9.51 11.48
N LEU A 14 9.86 -9.10 11.50
CA LEU A 14 10.60 -8.12 10.68
C LEU A 14 9.81 -7.20 9.73
N ARG A 15 10.13 -5.90 9.80
CA ARG A 15 9.93 -4.99 8.66
C ARG A 15 10.64 -5.59 7.46
N GLN A 16 9.90 -5.87 6.39
CA GLN A 16 10.46 -6.39 5.16
C GLN A 16 11.40 -5.35 4.53
N VAL A 17 12.41 -5.82 3.81
CA VAL A 17 13.21 -4.94 2.96
C VAL A 17 12.27 -4.31 1.94
N PRO A 18 12.16 -2.97 1.89
CA PRO A 18 11.25 -2.32 0.95
C PRO A 18 11.68 -2.59 -0.48
N THR A 19 10.70 -2.76 -1.38
CA THR A 19 10.98 -2.78 -2.82
C THR A 19 11.44 -1.39 -3.29
N PRO A 20 12.05 -1.28 -4.49
CA PRO A 20 12.41 0.03 -5.05
C PRO A 20 11.21 0.98 -5.14
N ALA A 21 10.04 0.47 -5.56
CA ALA A 21 8.79 1.22 -5.61
C ALA A 21 8.35 1.71 -4.22
N GLU A 22 8.38 0.83 -3.21
CA GLU A 22 8.09 1.23 -1.82
C GLU A 22 9.07 2.31 -1.33
N ALA A 23 10.36 2.15 -1.59
CA ALA A 23 11.38 3.08 -1.15
C ALA A 23 11.18 4.47 -1.77
N GLN A 24 10.87 4.53 -3.07
CA GLN A 24 10.61 5.77 -3.79
C GLN A 24 9.35 6.47 -3.27
N LEU A 25 8.22 5.77 -3.20
CA LEU A 25 6.98 6.35 -2.67
C LEU A 25 7.13 6.80 -1.22
N TRP A 26 7.84 6.03 -0.39
CA TRP A 26 8.01 6.40 1.02
C TRP A 26 8.72 7.74 1.21
N GLN A 27 9.65 8.12 0.32
CA GLN A 27 10.31 9.43 0.41
C GLN A 27 9.32 10.59 0.26
N ALA A 28 8.33 10.43 -0.61
CA ALA A 28 7.31 11.43 -0.89
C ALA A 28 6.09 11.35 0.04
N LEU A 29 5.79 10.17 0.62
CA LEU A 29 4.65 9.99 1.53
C LEU A 29 5.00 10.26 2.99
N ARG A 30 6.25 10.06 3.41
CA ARG A 30 6.68 10.25 4.81
C ARG A 30 6.50 11.69 5.25
N ARG A 31 6.40 11.89 6.57
CA ARG A 31 6.34 13.22 7.20
C ARG A 31 5.19 14.11 6.69
N ARG A 32 4.10 13.50 6.19
CA ARG A 32 2.90 14.22 5.72
C ARG A 32 3.14 15.13 4.51
N GLN A 33 4.10 14.76 3.66
CA GLN A 33 4.47 15.55 2.49
C GLN A 33 3.39 15.57 1.40
N LEU A 34 2.53 14.54 1.32
CA LEU A 34 1.40 14.49 0.38
C LEU A 34 0.13 15.00 1.06
N GLY A 35 -0.32 16.20 0.71
CA GLY A 35 -1.60 16.78 1.18
C GLY A 35 -1.77 16.83 2.71
N GLY A 36 -0.69 16.81 3.50
CA GLY A 36 -0.75 16.71 4.96
C GLY A 36 -1.19 15.33 5.51
N ALA A 37 -1.39 14.34 4.63
CA ALA A 37 -1.90 13.03 4.96
C ALA A 37 -0.85 12.18 5.70
N LYS A 38 -1.28 11.46 6.75
CA LYS A 38 -0.37 10.62 7.56
C LYS A 38 -0.35 9.19 7.05
N PHE A 39 0.64 8.88 6.22
CA PHE A 39 0.94 7.51 5.81
C PHE A 39 1.81 6.76 6.81
N ARG A 40 1.54 5.47 6.97
CA ARG A 40 2.43 4.49 7.61
C ARG A 40 2.88 3.49 6.55
N ARG A 41 4.16 3.11 6.55
CA ARG A 41 4.73 2.05 5.70
C ARG A 41 4.70 0.70 6.42
N GLN A 42 4.49 -0.39 5.68
CA GLN A 42 4.48 -1.77 6.16
C GLN A 42 3.63 -1.89 7.43
N ALA A 43 2.36 -1.51 7.31
CA ALA A 43 1.46 -1.33 8.43
C ALA A 43 0.45 -2.49 8.50
N PRO A 44 0.28 -3.10 9.68
CA PRO A 44 -0.72 -4.14 9.85
C PRO A 44 -2.13 -3.54 9.83
N VAL A 45 -3.02 -4.15 9.04
CA VAL A 45 -4.46 -3.88 9.05
C VAL A 45 -5.18 -5.22 9.06
N GLY A 46 -5.78 -5.56 10.20
CA GLY A 46 -6.31 -6.91 10.41
C GLY A 46 -5.19 -7.94 10.27
N PRO A 47 -5.40 -9.03 9.52
CA PRO A 47 -4.36 -10.03 9.29
C PRO A 47 -3.30 -9.60 8.27
N TRP A 48 -3.49 -8.53 7.49
CA TRP A 48 -2.61 -8.20 6.37
C TRP A 48 -1.55 -7.14 6.74
N LEU A 49 -0.32 -7.31 6.25
CA LEU A 49 0.71 -6.28 6.30
C LEU A 49 0.72 -5.51 4.98
N LEU A 50 0.32 -4.24 5.00
CA LEU A 50 0.14 -3.44 3.79
C LEU A 50 1.32 -2.50 3.53
N PRO A 51 1.76 -2.29 2.27
CA PRO A 51 2.87 -1.41 1.94
C PRO A 51 2.68 0.01 2.46
N PHE A 52 1.51 0.61 2.23
CA PHE A 52 1.16 1.91 2.81
C PHE A 52 -0.30 2.00 3.24
N VAL A 53 -0.53 2.70 4.35
CA VAL A 53 -1.89 3.00 4.82
C VAL A 53 -2.00 4.44 5.30
N CYS A 54 -3.09 5.11 4.95
CA CYS A 54 -3.55 6.35 5.56
C CYS A 54 -4.79 6.05 6.40
N ALA A 55 -4.60 5.86 7.71
CA ALA A 55 -5.67 5.44 8.60
C ALA A 55 -6.82 6.48 8.71
N ARG A 56 -6.51 7.77 8.59
CA ARG A 56 -7.52 8.84 8.64
C ARG A 56 -8.47 8.77 7.46
N ALA A 57 -7.95 8.52 6.26
CA ALA A 57 -8.74 8.39 5.03
C ALA A 57 -9.24 6.96 4.77
N ARG A 58 -8.95 6.01 5.69
CA ARG A 58 -9.15 4.56 5.49
C ARG A 58 -8.68 4.07 4.12
N LEU A 59 -7.55 4.59 3.64
CA LEU A 59 -6.96 4.25 2.35
C LEU A 59 -5.77 3.32 2.54
N ALA A 60 -5.81 2.15 1.91
CA ALA A 60 -4.70 1.24 1.72
C ALA A 60 -4.13 1.42 0.30
N VAL A 61 -2.82 1.61 0.19
CA VAL A 61 -2.11 1.60 -1.10
C VAL A 61 -1.29 0.33 -1.17
N VAL A 62 -1.62 -0.50 -2.14
CA VAL A 62 -1.05 -1.83 -2.35
C VAL A 62 -0.22 -1.78 -3.61
N LEU A 63 1.03 -2.22 -3.50
CA LEU A 63 1.93 -2.40 -4.62
C LEU A 63 1.86 -3.86 -5.06
N TYR A 64 1.77 -4.08 -6.37
CA TYR A 64 1.71 -5.43 -6.93
C TYR A 64 2.62 -5.57 -8.14
N ASP A 65 3.04 -6.80 -8.40
CA ASP A 65 3.71 -7.21 -9.63
C ASP A 65 2.82 -8.21 -10.41
N ASP A 66 3.18 -8.53 -11.65
CA ASP A 66 2.44 -9.51 -12.46
C ASP A 66 2.42 -10.92 -11.85
N ALA A 67 3.33 -11.21 -10.91
CA ALA A 67 3.43 -12.50 -10.22
C ALA A 67 2.51 -12.61 -9.01
N THR A 68 1.75 -11.56 -8.68
CA THR A 68 0.88 -11.50 -7.50
C THR A 68 -0.30 -12.47 -7.65
N VAL A 69 -0.35 -13.49 -6.78
CA VAL A 69 -1.38 -14.55 -6.78
C VAL A 69 -2.77 -13.95 -6.48
N ARG A 70 -3.71 -14.10 -7.42
CA ARG A 70 -5.03 -13.44 -7.39
C ARG A 70 -5.92 -13.83 -6.20
N ALA A 71 -5.78 -15.03 -5.63
CA ALA A 71 -6.68 -15.51 -4.58
C ALA A 71 -6.48 -14.77 -3.23
N GLU A 72 -5.24 -14.66 -2.75
CA GLU A 72 -4.91 -13.92 -1.52
C GLU A 72 -5.20 -12.43 -1.67
N ALA A 73 -4.95 -11.88 -2.85
CA ALA A 73 -5.29 -10.51 -3.21
C ALA A 73 -6.81 -10.24 -3.10
N GLN A 74 -7.65 -11.19 -3.52
CA GLN A 74 -9.11 -11.09 -3.44
C GLN A 74 -9.63 -11.18 -2.00
N GLU A 75 -9.10 -12.10 -1.19
CA GLU A 75 -9.46 -12.21 0.23
C GLU A 75 -9.08 -10.92 0.98
N MET A 76 -7.86 -10.42 0.76
CA MET A 76 -7.42 -9.15 1.33
C MET A 76 -8.33 -8.01 0.88
N HIS A 77 -8.62 -7.90 -0.42
CA HIS A 77 -9.44 -6.82 -0.95
C HIS A 77 -10.84 -6.80 -0.34
N SER A 78 -11.50 -7.96 -0.31
CA SER A 78 -12.84 -8.10 0.26
C SER A 78 -12.84 -7.84 1.78
N GLY A 79 -11.84 -8.37 2.50
CA GLY A 79 -11.71 -8.20 3.93
C GLY A 79 -11.38 -6.76 4.36
N LEU A 80 -10.59 -6.03 3.58
CA LEU A 80 -10.36 -4.59 3.77
C LEU A 80 -11.63 -3.78 3.50
N ARG A 81 -12.32 -4.04 2.38
CA ARG A 81 -13.57 -3.35 2.05
C ARG A 81 -14.65 -3.58 3.10
N ALA A 82 -14.81 -4.81 3.60
CA ALA A 82 -15.74 -5.14 4.67
C ALA A 82 -15.45 -4.38 5.98
N ARG A 83 -14.18 -3.99 6.19
CA ARG A 83 -13.73 -3.15 7.31
C ARG A 83 -13.81 -1.65 7.02
N GLY A 84 -14.39 -1.25 5.88
CA GLY A 84 -14.55 0.14 5.47
C GLY A 84 -13.28 0.77 4.91
N TRP A 85 -12.30 -0.03 4.46
CA TRP A 85 -11.11 0.46 3.79
C TRP A 85 -11.30 0.56 2.29
N ARG A 86 -10.79 1.64 1.71
CA ARG A 86 -10.56 1.78 0.28
C ARG A 86 -9.20 1.21 -0.05
N VAL A 87 -9.09 0.57 -1.21
CA VAL A 87 -7.85 -0.10 -1.65
C VAL A 87 -7.46 0.44 -3.01
N LEU A 88 -6.33 1.14 -3.08
CA LEU A 88 -5.69 1.59 -4.31
C LEU A 88 -4.58 0.61 -4.66
N TRP A 89 -4.64 0.07 -5.87
CA TRP A 89 -3.63 -0.84 -6.40
C TRP A 89 -2.74 -0.09 -7.37
N LEU A 90 -1.43 -0.18 -7.20
CA LEU A 90 -0.44 0.39 -8.11
C LEU A 90 0.55 -0.69 -8.51
N ALA A 91 0.83 -0.80 -9.80
CA ALA A 91 1.84 -1.74 -10.29
C ALA A 91 3.24 -1.21 -9.94
N GLU A 92 4.14 -2.07 -9.47
CA GLU A 92 5.48 -1.66 -9.02
C GLU A 92 6.31 -1.04 -10.15
N ASP A 93 6.21 -1.60 -11.35
CA ASP A 93 6.87 -1.12 -12.56
C ASP A 93 6.35 0.26 -12.98
N ALA A 94 5.04 0.48 -12.92
CA ALA A 94 4.43 1.77 -13.19
C ALA A 94 4.88 2.85 -12.18
N VAL A 95 4.96 2.49 -10.88
CA VAL A 95 5.47 3.40 -9.84
C VAL A 95 6.94 3.75 -10.10
N CYS A 96 7.76 2.79 -10.47
CA CYS A 96 9.18 3.03 -10.74
C CYS A 96 9.39 3.87 -12.01
N ALA A 97 8.54 3.68 -13.02
CA ALA A 97 8.60 4.42 -14.27
C ALA A 97 8.12 5.87 -14.12
N ASP A 98 7.05 6.09 -13.36
CA ASP A 98 6.49 7.42 -13.09
C ASP A 98 6.05 7.59 -11.62
N PRO A 99 6.99 7.92 -10.73
CA PRO A 99 6.66 8.17 -9.32
C PRO A 99 5.74 9.38 -9.13
N ALA A 100 5.81 10.37 -10.01
CA ALA A 100 4.98 11.58 -9.90
C ALA A 100 3.52 11.27 -10.23
N GLY A 101 3.26 10.55 -11.32
CA GLY A 101 1.91 10.08 -11.65
C GLY A 101 1.31 9.16 -10.58
N ALA A 102 2.14 8.30 -9.97
CA ALA A 102 1.71 7.48 -8.83
C ALA A 102 1.28 8.34 -7.62
N LEU A 103 2.00 9.43 -7.32
CA LEU A 103 1.64 10.35 -6.23
C LEU A 103 0.34 11.10 -6.53
N THR A 104 0.15 11.57 -7.76
CA THR A 104 -1.11 12.19 -8.21
C THR A 104 -2.28 11.22 -8.00
N THR A 105 -2.12 9.96 -8.40
CA THR A 105 -3.16 8.94 -8.22
C THR A 105 -3.48 8.71 -6.74
N ILE A 106 -2.47 8.70 -5.85
CA ILE A 106 -2.68 8.59 -4.41
C ILE A 106 -3.41 9.83 -3.86
N GLU A 107 -3.05 11.03 -4.32
CA GLU A 107 -3.69 12.28 -3.91
C GLU A 107 -5.15 12.36 -4.34
N GLU A 108 -5.46 11.99 -5.58
CA GLU A 108 -6.84 11.86 -6.08
C GLU A 108 -7.63 10.84 -5.25
N ALA A 109 -7.01 9.71 -4.90
CA ALA A 109 -7.65 8.74 -4.02
C ALA A 109 -7.90 9.34 -2.62
N LEU A 110 -7.03 10.18 -2.08
CA LEU A 110 -7.28 10.83 -0.78
C LEU A 110 -8.48 11.79 -0.81
N ASN A 111 -8.74 12.45 -1.93
CA ASN A 111 -9.76 13.50 -2.04
C ASN A 111 -11.15 13.01 -2.46
N ASN A 112 -11.25 11.78 -2.98
CA ASN A 112 -12.52 11.15 -3.34
C ASN A 112 -13.20 10.51 -2.10
N ASP A 113 -13.86 11.32 -1.27
CA ASP A 113 -14.80 10.88 -0.21
C ASP A 113 -16.25 10.77 -0.72
#